data_AF-A0AAU3PZC1-F1
#
_entry.id   AF-A0AAU3PZC1-F1
#
_cell.length_a   1.000
_cell.length_b   1.000
_cell.length_c   1.000
_cell.angle_alpha   90.00
_cell.angle_beta   90.00
_cell.angle_gamma   90.00
#
_symmetry.space_group_name_H-M   'P 1'
#
loop_
_entity.id
_entity.type
_entity.pdbx_description
1 polymer ?
#
loop_
_entity_poly.entity_id
_entity_poly.type
_entity_poly.pdbx_seq_one_letter_code
_entity_poly.pdbx_strand_id
1 'polypeptide(L)'
;MAAKLPIAPLPLDFRFQPVATPEVAARVAELADGEPVGRAADFGGPEVLTLGESVRVWRAAHGVPRRTVRLRLPGRVASAFRRGVNTCPDHRDGTVTFARYVAANEGNPYAR
;
A
#
# COMPACT_ATOMS: atom_id res chain seq x y z
N MET A 1 0.64 -13.80 8.19
CA MET A 1 -0.48 -14.44 8.90
C MET A 1 -1.69 -13.49 8.93
N ALA A 2 -2.36 -13.33 7.78
CA ALA A 2 -3.65 -12.65 7.62
C ALA A 2 -4.43 -13.30 6.44
N ALA A 3 -4.15 -14.58 6.17
CA ALA A 3 -4.72 -15.32 5.06
C ALA A 3 -5.88 -16.18 5.59
N LYS A 4 -7.03 -16.06 4.90
CA LYS A 4 -8.22 -16.93 4.96
C LYS A 4 -9.30 -16.67 6.02
N LEU A 5 -9.55 -15.42 6.42
CA LEU A 5 -10.86 -15.10 7.01
C LEU A 5 -11.84 -14.72 5.88
N PRO A 6 -13.01 -15.38 5.75
CA PRO A 6 -13.99 -15.06 4.71
C PRO A 6 -14.59 -13.67 4.89
N ILE A 7 -14.48 -13.11 6.11
CA ILE A 7 -14.94 -11.78 6.49
C ILE A 7 -13.74 -10.99 7.01
N ALA A 8 -13.53 -9.78 6.48
CA ALA A 8 -12.51 -8.86 6.95
C ALA A 8 -13.15 -7.57 7.52
N PRO A 9 -13.11 -7.34 8.85
CA PRO A 9 -13.44 -6.04 9.43
C PRO A 9 -12.28 -5.08 9.23
N LEU A 10 -12.46 -4.03 8.41
CA LEU A 10 -11.38 -3.14 8.00
C LEU A 10 -11.80 -1.66 8.01
N PRO A 11 -10.88 -0.72 8.32
CA PRO A 11 -11.13 0.71 8.20
C PRO A 11 -11.02 1.16 6.73
N LEU A 12 -12.09 0.96 5.97
CA LEU A 12 -12.08 1.11 4.51
C LEU A 12 -11.80 2.50 3.97
N ASP A 13 -11.85 3.51 4.82
CA ASP A 13 -11.61 4.92 4.51
C ASP A 13 -10.17 5.37 4.78
N PHE A 14 -9.31 4.47 5.30
CA PHE A 14 -7.89 4.76 5.48
C PHE A 14 -7.20 4.83 4.13
N ARG A 15 -6.29 5.79 3.95
CA ARG A 15 -5.56 6.02 2.72
C ARG A 15 -4.12 5.49 2.83
N PHE A 16 -3.63 4.90 1.77
CA PHE A 16 -2.28 4.37 1.62
C PHE A 16 -1.77 4.69 0.21
N GLN A 17 -0.46 4.70 0.03
CA GLN A 17 0.18 4.89 -1.27
C GLN A 17 1.10 3.69 -1.54
N PRO A 18 0.55 2.57 -2.03
CA PRO A 18 1.32 1.35 -2.23
C PRO A 18 2.44 1.58 -3.23
N VAL A 19 3.64 1.09 -2.91
CA VAL A 19 4.83 1.15 -3.77
C VAL A 19 5.40 -0.25 -3.94
N ALA A 20 5.89 -0.57 -5.14
CA ALA A 20 6.42 -1.90 -5.40
C ALA A 20 7.81 -2.08 -4.77
N THR A 21 8.03 -3.24 -4.13
CA THR A 21 9.31 -3.57 -3.49
C THR A 21 10.52 -3.41 -4.41
N PRO A 22 10.48 -3.84 -5.70
CA PRO A 22 11.61 -3.64 -6.61
C PRO A 22 11.96 -2.16 -6.85
N GLU A 23 10.95 -1.27 -6.87
CA GLU A 23 11.16 0.17 -7.07
C GLU A 23 11.79 0.82 -5.83
N VAL A 24 11.34 0.43 -4.64
CA VAL A 24 11.97 0.86 -3.38
C VAL A 24 13.42 0.37 -3.30
N ALA A 25 13.67 -0.89 -3.68
CA ALA A 25 15.01 -1.46 -3.66
C ALA A 25 15.97 -0.72 -4.60
N ALA A 26 15.52 -0.41 -5.82
CA ALA A 26 16.27 0.41 -6.77
C ALA A 26 16.57 1.79 -6.19
N ARG A 27 15.55 2.47 -5.63
CA ARG A 27 15.74 3.80 -5.04
C ARG A 27 16.72 3.80 -3.86
N VAL A 28 16.69 2.76 -3.02
CA VAL A 28 17.65 2.61 -1.92
C VAL A 28 19.06 2.39 -2.44
N ALA A 29 19.24 1.55 -3.47
CA ALA A 29 20.55 1.32 -4.09
C ALA A 29 21.12 2.62 -4.68
N GLU A 30 20.32 3.39 -5.42
CA GLU A 30 20.72 4.70 -5.95
C GLU A 30 21.19 5.67 -4.85
N LEU A 31 20.47 5.72 -3.72
CA LEU A 31 20.83 6.58 -2.59
C LEU A 31 22.10 6.11 -1.87
N ALA A 32 22.37 4.80 -1.88
CA ALA A 32 23.56 4.23 -1.27
C ALA A 32 24.82 4.44 -2.13
N ASP A 33 24.68 4.42 -3.46
CA ASP A 33 25.77 4.63 -4.40
C ASP A 33 26.13 6.11 -4.62
N GLY A 34 25.24 7.03 -4.25
CA GLY A 34 25.42 8.47 -4.38
C GLY A 34 26.10 9.14 -3.18
N GLU A 35 26.32 10.46 -3.29
CA GLU A 35 26.80 11.27 -2.18
C GLU A 35 25.77 11.35 -1.03
N PRO A 36 26.20 11.47 0.24
CA PRO A 36 25.27 11.58 1.36
C PRO A 36 24.34 12.79 1.25
N VAL A 37 23.04 12.54 1.16
CA VAL A 37 22.00 13.60 1.04
C VAL A 37 21.27 13.92 2.35
N GLY A 38 21.65 13.28 3.46
CA GLY A 38 20.92 13.40 4.72
C GLY A 38 19.51 12.81 4.63
N ARG A 39 18.47 13.63 4.82
CA ARG A 39 17.06 13.19 4.66
C ARG A 39 16.71 13.19 3.17
N ALA A 40 16.77 12.01 2.55
CA ALA A 40 16.23 11.82 1.21
C ALA A 40 14.75 12.20 1.14
N ALA A 41 14.33 12.71 -0.03
CA ALA A 41 12.93 12.99 -0.33
C ALA A 41 12.05 11.75 -0.13
N ASP A 42 10.77 11.96 0.18
CA ASP A 42 9.82 10.85 0.30
C ASP A 42 9.69 10.14 -1.04
N PHE A 43 9.36 8.85 -1.00
CA PHE A 43 9.21 8.01 -2.19
C PHE A 43 7.92 7.20 -2.05
N GLY A 44 6.95 7.51 -2.90
CA GLY A 44 5.64 6.85 -2.91
C GLY A 44 5.37 6.20 -4.26
N GLY A 45 4.44 5.24 -4.26
CA GLY A 45 3.95 4.68 -5.51
C GLY A 45 3.04 5.64 -6.28
N PRO A 46 2.55 5.22 -7.45
CA PRO A 46 1.92 6.12 -8.42
C PRO A 46 0.55 6.65 -7.98
N GLU A 47 -0.09 6.02 -6.99
CA GLU A 47 -1.48 6.28 -6.62
C GLU A 47 -1.72 6.21 -5.11
N VAL A 48 -2.55 7.12 -4.61
CA VAL A 48 -3.11 7.04 -3.25
C VAL A 48 -4.45 6.34 -3.34
N LEU A 49 -4.58 5.24 -2.59
CA LEU A 49 -5.77 4.41 -2.54
C LEU A 49 -6.33 4.34 -1.13
N THR A 50 -7.65 4.31 -1.03
CA THR A 50 -8.32 3.86 0.19
C THR A 50 -8.12 2.36 0.37
N LEU A 51 -8.12 1.88 1.61
CA LEU A 51 -8.09 0.45 1.90
C LEU A 51 -9.27 -0.27 1.25
N GLY A 52 -10.43 0.39 1.14
CA GLY A 52 -11.57 -0.14 0.39
C GLY A 52 -11.28 -0.38 -1.10
N GLU A 53 -10.57 0.54 -1.75
CA GLU A 53 -10.11 0.39 -3.14
C GLU A 53 -9.11 -0.75 -3.29
N SER A 54 -8.10 -0.78 -2.43
CA SER A 54 -7.10 -1.86 -2.42
C SER A 54 -7.76 -3.23 -2.23
N VAL A 55 -8.71 -3.38 -1.31
CA VAL A 55 -9.42 -4.65 -1.10
C VAL A 55 -10.29 -5.01 -2.33
N ARG A 56 -10.86 -4.04 -3.06
CA ARG A 56 -11.57 -4.35 -4.32
C ARG A 56 -10.63 -4.93 -5.37
N VAL A 57 -9.48 -4.30 -5.59
CA VAL A 57 -8.44 -4.79 -6.51
C VAL A 57 -7.97 -6.19 -6.09
N TRP A 58 -7.63 -6.38 -4.82
CA TRP A 58 -7.19 -7.66 -4.28
C TRP A 58 -8.23 -8.77 -4.45
N ARG A 59 -9.50 -8.49 -4.14
CA ARG A 59 -10.60 -9.46 -4.32
C ARG A 59 -10.80 -9.84 -5.77
N ALA A 60 -10.65 -8.91 -6.70
CA ALA A 60 -10.81 -9.19 -8.13
C ALA A 60 -9.79 -10.21 -8.63
N ALA A 61 -8.57 -10.21 -8.09
CA ALA A 61 -7.53 -11.16 -8.45
C ALA A 61 -7.58 -12.47 -7.65
N HIS A 62 -7.86 -12.41 -6.33
CA HIS A 62 -7.69 -13.57 -5.44
C HIS A 62 -8.99 -14.12 -4.83
N GLY A 63 -10.14 -13.49 -5.07
CA GLY A 63 -11.46 -13.96 -4.60
C GLY A 63 -11.72 -13.85 -3.08
N VAL A 64 -10.77 -13.35 -2.30
CA VAL A 64 -10.88 -13.18 -0.83
C VAL A 64 -10.47 -11.79 -0.39
N PRO A 65 -10.99 -11.24 0.73
CA PRO A 65 -12.06 -11.80 1.57
C PRO A 65 -13.42 -11.76 0.85
N ARG A 66 -14.30 -12.74 1.08
CA ARG A 66 -15.63 -12.80 0.43
C ARG A 66 -16.53 -11.63 0.84
N ARG A 67 -16.38 -11.15 2.09
CA ARG A 67 -17.12 -10.01 2.63
C ARG A 67 -16.19 -9.08 3.38
N THR A 68 -16.44 -7.79 3.26
CA THR A 68 -15.73 -6.78 4.05
C THR A 68 -16.74 -5.98 4.86
N VAL A 69 -16.45 -5.82 6.14
CA VAL A 69 -17.27 -5.04 7.07
C VAL A 69 -16.50 -3.77 7.39
N ARG A 70 -17.16 -2.61 7.26
CA ARG A 70 -16.54 -1.32 7.59
C ARG A 70 -16.37 -1.21 9.11
N LEU A 71 -15.13 -1.09 9.55
CA LEU A 71 -14.77 -0.81 10.94
C LEU A 71 -14.51 0.70 11.09
N ARG A 72 -15.28 1.40 11.92
CA ARG A 72 -15.06 2.83 12.21
C ARG A 72 -14.11 2.96 13.40
N LEU A 73 -12.89 3.43 13.14
CA LEU A 73 -11.89 3.67 14.18
C LEU A 73 -11.89 5.15 14.62
N PRO A 74 -12.10 5.44 15.92
CA PRO A 74 -12.01 6.80 16.47
C PRO A 74 -10.55 7.22 16.70
N GLY A 75 -10.36 8.50 17.04
CA GLY A 75 -9.06 9.02 17.48
C GLY A 75 -8.25 9.76 16.41
N ARG A 76 -7.22 10.47 16.88
CA ARG A 76 -6.38 11.35 16.06
C ARG A 76 -5.58 10.59 15.00
N VAL A 77 -5.02 9.43 15.37
CA VAL A 77 -4.28 8.55 14.45
C VAL A 77 -5.17 8.04 13.33
N ALA A 78 -6.36 7.53 13.64
CA ALA A 78 -7.32 7.09 12.64
C ALA A 78 -7.75 8.25 11.71
N SER A 79 -7.90 9.45 12.26
CA SER A 79 -8.16 10.66 11.47
C SER A 79 -7.00 11.01 10.53
N ALA A 80 -5.75 10.82 10.96
CA ALA A 80 -4.57 11.04 10.13
C ALA A 80 -4.50 10.06 8.94
N PHE A 81 -4.75 8.76 9.17
CA PHE A 81 -4.86 7.77 8.08
C PHE A 81 -6.00 8.08 7.12
N ARG A 82 -7.17 8.49 7.63
CA ARG A 82 -8.26 8.94 6.78
C ARG A 82 -7.84 10.15 5.95
N ARG A 83 -7.10 11.11 6.50
CA ARG A 83 -6.59 12.26 5.73
C ARG A 83 -5.42 11.93 4.80
N GLY A 84 -4.83 10.74 4.89
CA GLY A 84 -3.66 10.35 4.10
C GLY A 84 -2.36 10.99 4.57
N VAL A 85 -2.23 11.34 5.86
CA VAL A 85 -1.00 11.93 6.41
C VAL A 85 0.20 10.97 6.31
N ASN A 86 -0.06 9.67 6.17
CA ASN A 86 0.92 8.61 5.93
C ASN A 86 1.29 8.42 4.45
N THR A 87 0.94 9.37 3.58
CA THR A 87 1.20 9.31 2.14
C THR A 87 1.97 10.56 1.71
N CYS A 88 2.64 10.47 0.56
CA CYS A 88 3.41 11.55 -0.06
C CYS A 88 2.87 11.78 -1.49
N PRO A 89 1.69 12.41 -1.63
CA PRO A 89 1.01 12.55 -2.94
C PRO A 89 1.77 13.42 -3.94
N ASP A 90 2.73 14.22 -3.47
CA ASP A 90 3.63 15.03 -4.28
C ASP A 90 4.88 14.24 -4.76
N HIS A 91 5.09 13.03 -4.22
CA HIS A 91 6.19 12.11 -4.56
C HIS A 91 5.63 10.79 -5.11
N ARG A 92 5.04 10.85 -6.30
CA ARG A 92 4.49 9.68 -7.04
C ARG A 92 5.54 9.10 -7.98
N ASP A 93 6.69 8.79 -7.42
CA ASP A 93 7.88 8.44 -8.19
C ASP A 93 7.87 6.96 -8.62
N GLY A 94 7.19 6.09 -7.88
CA GLY A 94 6.93 4.71 -8.29
C GLY A 94 5.95 4.65 -9.47
N THR A 95 6.11 3.64 -10.31
CA THR A 95 5.40 3.47 -11.60
C THR A 95 4.47 2.26 -11.61
N VAL A 96 4.67 1.31 -10.69
CA VAL A 96 3.85 0.09 -10.61
C VAL A 96 2.61 0.36 -9.75
N THR A 97 1.44 0.33 -10.39
CA THR A 97 0.15 0.46 -9.71
C THR A 97 -0.15 -0.75 -8.84
N PHE A 98 -1.00 -0.57 -7.83
CA PHE A 98 -1.40 -1.67 -6.96
C PHE A 98 -2.13 -2.77 -7.75
N ALA A 99 -2.94 -2.40 -8.73
CA ALA A 99 -3.60 -3.35 -9.63
C ALA A 99 -2.61 -4.16 -10.48
N ARG A 100 -1.58 -3.53 -11.04
CA ARG A 100 -0.53 -4.24 -11.79
C ARG A 100 0.25 -5.17 -10.89
N TYR A 101 0.62 -4.71 -9.69
CA TYR A 101 1.32 -5.53 -8.71
C TYR A 101 0.52 -6.78 -8.34
N VAL A 102 -0.77 -6.61 -8.01
CA VAL A 102 -1.66 -7.72 -7.63
C VAL A 102 -1.88 -8.70 -8.79
N ALA A 103 -2.02 -8.21 -10.03
CA ALA A 103 -2.20 -9.07 -11.20
C ALA A 103 -0.92 -9.86 -11.56
N ALA A 104 0.26 -9.29 -11.30
CA ALA A 104 1.54 -9.91 -11.63
C ALA A 104 2.00 -10.95 -10.61
N ASN A 105 1.43 -10.98 -9.40
CA ASN A 105 2.00 -11.71 -8.26
C ASN A 105 1.02 -12.74 -7.68
N GLU A 106 1.29 -14.03 -7.89
CA GLU A 106 0.47 -15.14 -7.35
C GLU A 106 0.80 -15.50 -5.88
N GLY A 107 1.72 -14.82 -5.21
CA GLY A 107 2.11 -15.19 -3.85
C GLY A 107 2.86 -14.13 -3.05
N ASN A 108 2.81 -14.28 -1.73
CA ASN A 108 3.62 -13.51 -0.79
C ASN A 108 5.12 -13.83 -1.01
N PRO A 109 5.96 -12.88 -1.44
CA PRO A 109 7.39 -13.13 -1.65
C PRO A 109 8.15 -13.48 -0.36
N TYR A 110 7.53 -13.26 0.81
CA TYR A 110 8.07 -13.58 2.14
C TYR A 110 7.49 -14.88 2.75
N ALA A 111 6.80 -15.71 1.97
CA ALA A 111 6.23 -16.99 2.45
C ALA A 111 7.21 -18.18 2.35
N ARG A 112 8.52 -17.93 2.35
CA ARG A 112 9.54 -18.98 2.45
C ARG A 112 9.90 -19.26 3.90
#